data_AF-A0A5C7H695-F1
#
_entry.id   AF-A0A5C7H695-F1
#
_cell.length_a   1.000
_cell.length_b   1.000
_cell.length_c   1.000
_cell.angle_alpha   90.00
_cell.angle_beta   90.00
_cell.angle_gamma   90.00
#
_symmetry.space_group_name_H-M   'P 1'
#
loop_
_entity.id
_entity.type
_entity.pdbx_description
1 polymer ?
#
loop_
_entity_poly.entity_id
_entity_poly.type
_entity_poly.pdbx_seq_one_letter_code
_entity_poly.pdbx_strand_id
1 'polypeptide(L)'
;MFRLSMLILLSHACSVKPHQPPQNIFILAGQSNMAGRGGVTNDTRTDTQVWDGIVPPQCQPNPSILRLSAKLKWVRAHEPLHADIDVNKINGVGPGMPFSNAVLTKDPNFGVIGLVPCAIGGTNISEWKKGSFLYDQTLGRTQAALQGGGVIRALLWYQGESDTVTREDAELYKQRSDKFFVDLRYDLQVALASGQGPYIDIVRKAQLENDLLNVRTVDARGLPLEPDMLHLTTPAQVRLGEMMADAFLQSMPSTIKTGPSYSDAPTKFSNFENWNWSSTPAGICSFYFQILLGLQQWALLLF
;
A
#
# COMPACT_ATOMS: atom_id res chain seq x y z
N MET A 1 24.82 -31.65 60.73
CA MET A 1 23.87 -31.63 59.58
C MET A 1 23.76 -30.20 59.08
N PHE A 2 24.44 -29.81 58.00
CA PHE A 2 24.07 -28.63 57.20
C PHE A 2 24.60 -28.84 55.78
N ARG A 3 23.70 -29.19 54.85
CA ARG A 3 23.97 -29.21 53.41
C ARG A 3 23.67 -27.82 52.86
N LEU A 4 24.68 -27.17 52.30
CA LEU A 4 24.53 -25.92 51.56
C LEU A 4 24.15 -26.27 50.12
N SER A 5 22.86 -26.20 49.79
CA SER A 5 22.40 -26.33 48.40
C SER A 5 22.50 -24.97 47.71
N MET A 6 23.43 -24.82 46.77
CA MET A 6 23.52 -23.68 45.86
C MET A 6 22.44 -23.83 44.78
N LEU A 7 21.45 -22.94 44.78
CA LEU A 7 20.46 -22.84 43.69
C LEU A 7 21.10 -22.06 42.53
N ILE A 8 21.31 -22.72 41.39
CA ILE A 8 21.74 -22.07 40.15
C ILE A 8 20.49 -21.55 39.45
N LEU A 9 20.28 -20.24 39.49
CA LEU A 9 19.26 -19.54 38.68
C LEU A 9 19.76 -19.46 37.24
N LEU A 10 19.26 -20.35 36.38
CA LEU A 10 19.42 -20.25 34.92
C LEU A 10 18.60 -19.07 34.40
N SER A 11 19.26 -17.92 34.23
CA SER A 11 18.73 -16.79 33.49
C SER A 11 18.47 -17.21 32.04
N HIS A 12 17.22 -17.42 31.69
CA HIS A 12 16.82 -17.57 30.29
C HIS A 12 16.90 -16.19 29.65
N ALA A 13 18.05 -15.88 29.04
CA ALA A 13 18.15 -14.78 28.11
C ALA A 13 17.22 -15.10 26.94
N CYS A 14 16.03 -14.48 26.94
CA CYS A 14 15.12 -14.54 25.81
C CYS A 14 15.87 -13.94 24.62
N SER A 15 16.35 -14.80 23.71
CA SER A 15 16.99 -14.37 22.47
C SER A 15 15.94 -13.62 21.66
N VAL A 16 15.95 -12.29 21.76
CA VAL A 16 15.15 -11.42 20.91
C VAL A 16 15.70 -11.60 19.51
N LYS A 17 15.01 -12.40 18.69
CA LYS A 17 15.33 -12.46 17.25
C LYS A 17 15.33 -11.03 16.73
N PRO A 18 16.40 -10.58 16.03
CA PRO A 18 16.39 -9.28 15.41
C PRO A 18 15.15 -9.17 14.52
N HIS A 19 14.39 -8.08 14.67
CA HIS A 19 13.22 -7.85 13.84
C HIS A 19 13.66 -7.89 12.38
N GLN A 20 13.07 -8.81 11.61
CA GLN A 20 13.38 -8.90 10.19
C GLN A 20 12.90 -7.62 9.51
N PRO A 21 13.76 -6.95 8.70
CA PRO A 21 13.32 -5.81 7.92
C PRO A 21 12.19 -6.24 6.98
N PRO A 22 11.27 -5.32 6.62
CA PRO A 22 10.18 -5.66 5.73
C PRO A 22 10.69 -5.99 4.34
N GLN A 23 10.17 -7.07 3.77
CA GLN A 23 10.51 -7.54 2.42
C GLN A 23 9.58 -6.92 1.38
N ASN A 24 8.35 -6.61 1.79
CA ASN A 24 7.29 -6.11 0.92
C ASN A 24 6.81 -4.75 1.43
N ILE A 25 7.13 -3.69 0.70
CA ILE A 25 6.89 -2.31 1.13
C ILE A 25 5.69 -1.73 0.38
N PHE A 26 4.76 -1.11 1.12
CA PHE A 26 3.61 -0.40 0.59
C PHE A 26 3.65 1.05 1.05
N ILE A 27 3.51 1.97 0.10
CA ILE A 27 3.44 3.40 0.37
C ILE A 27 1.98 3.77 0.57
N LEU A 28 1.64 4.49 1.63
CA LEU A 28 0.28 4.93 1.92
C LEU A 28 0.22 6.45 1.75
N ALA A 29 -0.31 6.95 0.63
CA ALA A 29 -0.31 8.37 0.33
C ALA A 29 -1.69 8.86 -0.14
N GLY A 30 -1.87 10.18 -0.10
CA GLY A 30 -3.12 10.84 -0.39
C GLY A 30 -3.54 11.74 0.78
N GLN A 31 -4.84 11.80 1.08
CA GLN A 31 -5.37 12.70 2.10
C GLN A 31 -5.99 11.98 3.31
N SER A 32 -6.91 12.65 4.02
CA SER A 32 -7.45 12.22 5.31
C SER A 32 -8.07 10.81 5.30
N ASN A 33 -8.72 10.39 4.21
CA ASN A 33 -9.27 9.03 4.12
C ASN A 33 -8.19 7.93 3.97
N MET A 34 -7.00 8.24 3.43
CA MET A 34 -5.83 7.36 3.54
C MET A 34 -5.16 7.48 4.91
N ALA A 35 -5.04 8.71 5.43
CA ALA A 35 -4.40 8.97 6.72
C ALA A 35 -5.12 8.24 7.87
N GLY A 36 -6.44 8.22 7.80
CA GLY A 36 -7.34 7.54 8.73
C GLY A 36 -8.15 8.53 9.56
N ARG A 37 -9.48 8.41 9.50
CA ARG A 37 -10.45 9.21 10.28
C ARG A 37 -11.58 8.36 10.85
N GLY A 38 -11.55 7.04 10.65
CA GLY A 38 -12.55 6.15 11.22
C GLY A 38 -12.53 6.24 12.75
N GLY A 39 -13.70 6.47 13.34
CA GLY A 39 -13.87 6.63 14.79
C GLY A 39 -13.46 8.01 15.31
N VAL A 40 -13.09 8.95 14.45
CA VAL A 40 -12.81 10.34 14.84
C VAL A 40 -14.10 11.14 14.81
N THR A 41 -14.49 11.67 15.96
CA THR A 41 -15.72 12.48 16.11
C THR A 41 -15.41 13.78 16.85
N ASN A 42 -16.29 14.78 16.71
CA ASN A 42 -16.19 16.00 17.51
C ASN A 42 -16.69 15.74 18.93
N ASP A 43 -15.85 15.98 19.93
CA ASP A 43 -16.26 16.00 21.32
C ASP A 43 -17.15 17.23 21.55
N THR A 44 -18.44 16.97 21.78
CA THR A 44 -19.47 18.01 22.02
C THR A 44 -19.19 18.92 23.22
N ARG A 45 -18.30 18.52 24.14
CA ARG A 45 -17.98 19.29 25.35
C ARG A 45 -16.79 20.22 25.15
N THR A 46 -15.84 19.84 24.32
CA THR A 46 -14.59 20.60 24.10
C THR A 46 -14.49 21.23 22.71
N ASP A 47 -15.41 20.87 21.80
CA ASP A 47 -15.38 21.23 20.37
C ASP A 47 -14.05 20.84 19.69
N THR A 48 -13.48 19.72 20.14
CA THR A 48 -12.23 19.16 19.60
C THR A 48 -12.47 17.77 19.03
N GLN A 49 -11.77 17.42 17.95
CA GLN A 49 -11.79 16.06 17.44
C GLN A 49 -11.13 15.08 18.41
N VAL A 50 -11.72 13.90 18.58
CA VAL A 50 -11.20 12.80 19.40
C VAL A 50 -11.41 11.49 18.67
N TRP A 51 -10.40 10.62 18.68
CA TRP A 51 -10.53 9.24 18.20
C TRP A 51 -11.06 8.34 19.33
N ASP A 52 -12.05 7.50 19.02
CA ASP A 52 -12.68 6.58 19.98
C ASP A 52 -11.76 5.47 20.52
N GLY A 53 -10.60 5.25 19.88
CA GLY A 53 -9.64 4.22 20.26
C GLY A 53 -10.07 2.79 19.92
N ILE A 54 -11.16 2.61 19.17
CA ILE A 54 -11.70 1.29 18.82
C ILE A 54 -10.90 0.74 17.64
N VAL A 55 -10.20 -0.39 17.88
CA VAL A 55 -9.43 -1.11 16.85
C VAL A 55 -10.11 -2.45 16.54
N PRO A 56 -10.74 -2.60 15.35
CA PRO A 56 -11.37 -3.86 14.95
C PRO A 56 -10.37 -5.03 14.84
N PRO A 57 -10.82 -6.29 14.89
CA PRO A 57 -9.96 -7.46 14.72
C PRO A 57 -9.09 -7.43 13.45
N GLN A 58 -9.63 -6.95 12.34
CA GLN A 58 -8.95 -6.83 11.04
C GLN A 58 -7.80 -5.80 11.07
N CYS A 59 -7.82 -4.88 12.03
CA CYS A 59 -6.82 -3.83 12.21
C CYS A 59 -5.80 -4.17 13.31
N GLN A 60 -5.87 -5.38 13.91
CA GLN A 60 -5.02 -5.72 15.03
C GLN A 60 -3.53 -5.80 14.61
N PRO A 61 -2.60 -5.37 15.50
CA PRO A 61 -1.17 -5.41 15.24
C PRO A 61 -0.65 -6.84 15.00
N ASN A 62 0.18 -7.02 13.98
CA ASN A 62 0.82 -8.30 13.66
C ASN A 62 2.36 -8.13 13.69
N PRO A 63 3.14 -9.04 14.29
CA PRO A 63 4.61 -8.97 14.26
C PRO A 63 5.22 -8.92 12.85
N SER A 64 4.51 -9.42 11.84
CA SER A 64 4.91 -9.40 10.43
C SER A 64 4.43 -8.15 9.67
N ILE A 65 3.83 -7.17 10.36
CA ILE A 65 3.42 -5.89 9.79
C ILE A 65 4.13 -4.76 10.54
N LEU A 66 5.01 -4.07 9.82
CA LEU A 66 5.83 -2.98 10.32
C LEU A 66 5.37 -1.65 9.72
N ARG A 67 5.65 -0.55 10.41
CA ARG A 67 5.38 0.82 9.99
C ARG A 67 6.67 1.63 10.05
N LEU A 68 6.94 2.43 9.03
CA LEU A 68 8.04 3.39 9.06
C LEU A 68 7.59 4.65 9.82
N SER A 69 8.13 4.85 11.02
CA SER A 69 7.82 6.03 11.85
C SER A 69 8.33 7.35 11.22
N ALA A 70 7.92 8.48 11.76
CA ALA A 70 8.45 9.80 11.40
C ALA A 70 9.98 9.90 11.60
N LYS A 71 10.53 9.13 12.55
CA LYS A 71 11.97 9.03 12.82
C LYS A 71 12.70 8.08 11.88
N LEU A 72 12.07 7.64 10.79
CA LEU A 72 12.61 6.69 9.80
C LEU A 72 13.06 5.36 10.42
N LYS A 73 12.36 4.90 11.46
CA LYS A 73 12.57 3.60 12.09
C LYS A 73 11.38 2.69 11.85
N TRP A 74 11.65 1.45 11.47
CA TRP A 74 10.66 0.39 11.45
C TRP A 74 10.23 0.04 12.87
N VAL A 75 8.93 0.14 13.12
CA VAL A 75 8.29 -0.25 14.38
C VAL A 75 7.11 -1.17 14.07
N ARG A 76 6.61 -1.93 15.04
CA ARG A 76 5.37 -2.69 14.85
C ARG A 76 4.25 -1.74 14.44
N ALA A 77 3.43 -2.12 13.45
CA ALA A 77 2.32 -1.29 12.99
C ALA A 77 1.14 -1.36 13.97
N HIS A 78 0.62 -0.19 14.34
CA HIS A 78 -0.56 0.02 15.16
C HIS A 78 -1.35 1.20 14.56
N GLU A 79 -2.67 1.16 14.62
CA GLU A 79 -3.48 2.36 14.36
C GLU A 79 -3.29 3.40 15.49
N PRO A 80 -3.39 4.71 15.19
CA PRO A 80 -3.50 5.31 13.86
C PRO A 80 -2.15 5.35 13.13
N LEU A 81 -2.08 4.82 11.90
CA LEU A 81 -0.80 4.71 11.15
C LEU A 81 -0.13 6.07 10.85
N HIS A 82 -0.90 7.14 10.75
CA HIS A 82 -0.41 8.48 10.39
C HIS A 82 -0.25 9.44 11.60
N ALA A 83 -0.36 8.94 12.83
CA ALA A 83 -0.35 9.80 14.04
C ALA A 83 0.91 10.70 14.18
N ASP A 84 2.08 10.25 13.72
CA ASP A 84 3.33 11.04 13.71
C ASP A 84 3.67 11.63 12.33
N ILE A 85 2.76 11.50 11.35
CA ILE A 85 2.94 11.96 9.97
C ILE A 85 1.98 13.13 9.68
N ASP A 86 0.67 12.93 9.83
CA ASP A 86 -0.36 13.95 9.68
C ASP A 86 -0.62 14.65 11.03
N VAL A 87 0.45 15.24 11.57
CA VAL A 87 0.55 15.69 12.98
C VAL A 87 -0.40 16.83 13.36
N ASN A 88 -0.91 17.57 12.38
CA ASN A 88 -1.83 18.68 12.60
C ASN A 88 -3.30 18.25 12.66
N LYS A 89 -3.56 16.93 12.60
CA LYS A 89 -4.90 16.36 12.56
C LYS A 89 -5.01 15.20 13.54
N ILE A 90 -6.21 14.98 14.07
CA ILE A 90 -6.51 13.77 14.84
C ILE A 90 -6.73 12.64 13.83
N ASN A 91 -5.95 11.56 13.98
CA ASN A 91 -6.00 10.41 13.12
C ASN A 91 -6.73 9.26 13.82
N GLY A 92 -7.51 8.50 13.06
CA GLY A 92 -8.17 7.28 13.50
C GLY A 92 -7.80 6.11 12.61
N VAL A 93 -8.72 5.15 12.46
CA VAL A 93 -8.50 3.99 11.58
C VAL A 93 -8.43 4.43 10.11
N GLY A 94 -7.43 3.93 9.39
CA GLY A 94 -7.30 4.02 7.93
C GLY A 94 -7.30 2.63 7.27
N PRO A 95 -7.08 2.54 5.95
CA PRO A 95 -7.18 1.25 5.24
C PRO A 95 -5.90 0.40 5.34
N GLY A 96 -4.79 0.94 5.87
CA GLY A 96 -3.47 0.29 5.81
C GLY A 96 -3.34 -0.99 6.65
N MET A 97 -3.83 -0.99 7.90
CA MET A 97 -3.85 -2.20 8.73
C MET A 97 -4.78 -3.30 8.17
N PRO A 98 -6.06 -3.02 7.84
CA PRO A 98 -6.94 -4.04 7.27
C PRO A 98 -6.44 -4.56 5.92
N PHE A 99 -5.87 -3.70 5.07
CA PHE A 99 -5.18 -4.13 3.85
C PHE A 99 -4.09 -5.16 4.14
N SER A 100 -3.17 -4.84 5.05
CA SER A 100 -1.99 -5.66 5.32
C SER A 100 -2.36 -7.00 5.96
N ASN A 101 -3.30 -6.99 6.90
CA ASN A 101 -3.81 -8.22 7.50
C ASN A 101 -4.57 -9.08 6.48
N ALA A 102 -5.36 -8.47 5.59
CA ALA A 102 -6.05 -9.19 4.53
C ALA A 102 -5.07 -9.85 3.53
N VAL A 103 -3.99 -9.16 3.16
CA VAL A 103 -2.91 -9.73 2.33
C VAL A 103 -2.29 -10.95 3.02
N LEU A 104 -1.86 -10.83 4.28
CA LEU A 104 -1.26 -11.95 5.01
C LEU A 104 -2.24 -13.08 5.32
N THR A 105 -3.53 -12.79 5.42
CA THR A 105 -4.56 -13.82 5.61
C THR A 105 -4.74 -14.64 4.34
N LYS A 106 -4.73 -13.99 3.17
CA LYS A 106 -4.92 -14.64 1.87
C LYS A 106 -3.64 -15.29 1.34
N ASP A 107 -2.49 -14.73 1.68
CA ASP A 107 -1.17 -15.30 1.41
C ASP A 107 -0.27 -15.23 2.67
N PRO A 108 -0.31 -16.25 3.54
CA PRO A 108 0.53 -16.31 4.75
C PRO A 108 2.03 -16.35 4.48
N ASN A 109 2.45 -16.69 3.25
CA ASN A 109 3.85 -16.77 2.85
C ASN A 109 4.36 -15.50 2.18
N PHE A 110 3.52 -14.46 2.09
CA PHE A 110 3.87 -13.20 1.42
C PHE A 110 5.13 -12.55 2.02
N GLY A 111 5.38 -12.75 3.31
CA GLY A 111 6.55 -12.24 4.05
C GLY A 111 6.24 -10.96 4.83
N VAL A 112 7.26 -10.38 5.46
CA VAL A 112 7.07 -9.20 6.32
C VAL A 112 6.65 -7.98 5.48
N ILE A 113 5.53 -7.38 5.85
CA ILE A 113 4.97 -6.17 5.23
C ILE A 113 5.51 -4.93 5.94
N GLY A 114 5.93 -3.94 5.17
CA GLY A 114 6.33 -2.62 5.66
C GLY A 114 5.41 -1.54 5.11
N LEU A 115 4.75 -0.80 5.98
CA LEU A 115 3.89 0.32 5.65
C LEU A 115 4.66 1.64 5.77
N VAL A 116 4.62 2.46 4.72
CA VAL A 116 5.25 3.78 4.66
C VAL A 116 4.14 4.84 4.62
N PRO A 117 3.66 5.32 5.79
CA PRO A 117 2.63 6.35 5.85
C PRO A 117 3.18 7.69 5.37
N CYS A 118 2.47 8.33 4.44
CA CYS A 118 2.83 9.60 3.81
C CYS A 118 1.63 10.53 3.60
N ALA A 119 0.38 10.07 3.82
CA ALA A 119 -0.82 10.86 3.56
C ALA A 119 -0.96 12.07 4.52
N ILE A 120 -1.49 13.19 4.01
CA ILE A 120 -1.68 14.44 4.76
C ILE A 120 -3.10 14.97 4.52
N GLY A 121 -3.85 15.21 5.60
CA GLY A 121 -5.27 15.53 5.52
C GLY A 121 -5.56 16.93 4.97
N GLY A 122 -6.42 17.01 3.95
CA GLY A 122 -6.92 18.27 3.38
C GLY A 122 -6.10 18.83 2.22
N THR A 123 -5.22 18.02 1.63
CA THR A 123 -4.39 18.45 0.50
C THR A 123 -5.10 18.26 -0.84
N ASN A 124 -4.85 19.18 -1.76
CA ASN A 124 -5.24 19.13 -3.17
C ASN A 124 -4.16 18.43 -4.02
N ILE A 125 -4.51 17.79 -5.15
CA ILE A 125 -3.54 17.09 -6.02
C ILE A 125 -2.40 17.99 -6.51
N SER A 126 -2.62 19.30 -6.64
CA SER A 126 -1.60 20.27 -7.04
C SER A 126 -0.44 20.40 -6.04
N GLU A 127 -0.69 20.04 -4.77
CA GLU A 127 0.31 20.00 -3.70
C GLU A 127 1.19 18.73 -3.75
N TRP A 128 0.82 17.75 -4.59
CA TRP A 128 1.53 16.48 -4.78
C TRP A 128 2.35 16.42 -6.06
N LYS A 129 2.44 17.52 -6.83
CA LYS A 129 3.25 17.56 -8.05
C LYS A 129 4.73 17.34 -7.75
N LYS A 130 5.48 16.79 -8.72
CA LYS A 130 6.94 16.61 -8.60
C LYS A 130 7.66 17.91 -8.18
N GLY A 131 8.55 17.80 -7.20
CA GLY A 131 9.29 18.93 -6.61
C GLY A 131 8.48 19.76 -5.59
N SER A 132 7.27 19.34 -5.26
CA SER A 132 6.54 19.87 -4.10
C SER A 132 7.02 19.19 -2.81
N PHE A 133 6.74 19.84 -1.68
CA PHE A 133 7.10 19.31 -0.36
C PHE A 133 6.53 17.90 -0.11
N LEU A 134 5.25 17.66 -0.39
CA LEU A 134 4.60 16.37 -0.11
C LEU A 134 5.15 15.24 -0.98
N TYR A 135 5.42 15.55 -2.25
CA TYR A 135 6.06 14.64 -3.18
C TYR A 135 7.47 14.26 -2.70
N ASP A 136 8.29 15.25 -2.36
CA ASP A 136 9.68 15.04 -1.92
C ASP A 136 9.74 14.31 -0.57
N GLN A 137 8.80 14.59 0.35
CA GLN A 137 8.67 13.83 1.59
C GLN A 137 8.34 12.35 1.32
N THR A 138 7.42 12.09 0.39
CA THR A 138 7.05 10.72 0.01
C THR A 138 8.25 9.98 -0.59
N LEU A 139 9.02 10.63 -1.47
CA LEU A 139 10.24 10.05 -2.02
C LEU A 139 11.30 9.79 -0.95
N GLY A 140 11.59 10.75 -0.07
CA GLY A 140 12.59 10.59 0.99
C GLY A 140 12.25 9.45 1.95
N ARG A 141 10.97 9.32 2.34
CA ARG A 141 10.49 8.23 3.19
C ARG A 141 10.56 6.88 2.48
N THR A 142 10.24 6.85 1.19
CA THR A 142 10.35 5.65 0.35
C THR A 142 11.81 5.19 0.22
N GLN A 143 12.74 6.11 -0.01
CA GLN A 143 14.18 5.82 -0.05
C GLN A 143 14.69 5.28 1.28
N ALA A 144 14.27 5.86 2.41
CA ALA A 144 14.60 5.35 3.73
C ALA A 144 14.06 3.93 3.97
N ALA A 145 12.84 3.65 3.52
CA ALA A 145 12.22 2.33 3.62
C ALA A 145 13.03 1.24 2.88
N LEU A 146 13.63 1.60 1.74
CA LEU A 146 14.42 0.71 0.89
C LEU A 146 15.81 0.38 1.44
N GLN A 147 16.34 1.13 2.42
CA GLN A 147 17.67 0.89 3.00
C GLN A 147 17.82 -0.53 3.60
N GLY A 148 16.70 -1.16 3.98
CA GLY A 148 16.66 -2.53 4.51
C GLY A 148 16.63 -3.64 3.46
N GLY A 149 16.70 -3.32 2.16
CA GLY A 149 16.68 -4.31 1.06
C GLY A 149 15.30 -4.86 0.70
N GLY A 150 14.21 -4.25 1.20
CA GLY A 150 12.84 -4.58 0.80
C GLY A 150 12.52 -4.08 -0.60
N VAL A 151 11.38 -4.52 -1.15
CA VAL A 151 10.90 -4.13 -2.49
C VAL A 151 9.56 -3.42 -2.36
N ILE A 152 9.38 -2.31 -3.07
CA ILE A 152 8.09 -1.62 -3.17
C ILE A 152 7.14 -2.49 -3.99
N ARG A 153 6.00 -2.84 -3.40
CA ARG A 153 4.95 -3.65 -4.03
C ARG A 153 3.85 -2.82 -4.65
N ALA A 154 3.46 -1.73 -3.99
CA ALA A 154 2.41 -0.83 -4.48
C ALA A 154 2.44 0.52 -3.77
N LEU A 155 1.91 1.52 -4.46
CA LEU A 155 1.48 2.79 -3.88
C LEU A 155 -0.03 2.69 -3.66
N LEU A 156 -0.48 2.77 -2.42
CA LEU A 156 -1.88 2.87 -2.07
C LEU A 156 -2.25 4.34 -2.03
N TRP A 157 -3.02 4.80 -3.03
CA TRP A 157 -3.40 6.20 -3.19
C TRP A 157 -4.89 6.44 -2.97
N TYR A 158 -5.25 7.26 -1.98
CA TYR A 158 -6.63 7.74 -1.80
C TYR A 158 -6.65 9.25 -1.54
N GLN A 159 -6.99 10.00 -2.58
CA GLN A 159 -7.09 11.45 -2.59
C GLN A 159 -8.04 11.94 -3.67
N GLY A 160 -8.59 13.14 -3.47
CA GLY A 160 -9.31 13.89 -4.47
C GLY A 160 -10.47 14.69 -3.89
N GLU A 161 -10.85 14.48 -2.62
CA GLU A 161 -12.00 15.16 -2.03
C GLU A 161 -11.79 16.69 -2.01
N SER A 162 -10.55 17.16 -1.80
CA SER A 162 -10.23 18.60 -1.85
C SER A 162 -10.33 19.19 -3.27
N ASP A 163 -10.13 18.38 -4.30
CA ASP A 163 -10.24 18.77 -5.71
C ASP A 163 -11.71 18.90 -6.16
N THR A 164 -12.67 18.46 -5.35
CA THR A 164 -14.11 18.59 -5.65
C THR A 164 -14.68 19.96 -5.29
N VAL A 165 -13.90 20.84 -4.65
CA VAL A 165 -14.34 22.15 -4.14
C VAL A 165 -14.54 23.16 -5.27
N THR A 166 -13.56 23.28 -6.17
CA THR A 166 -13.61 24.22 -7.29
C THR A 166 -13.80 23.45 -8.60
N ARG A 167 -14.47 24.08 -9.56
CA ARG A 167 -14.65 23.49 -10.89
C ARG A 167 -13.32 23.31 -11.62
N GLU A 168 -12.45 24.30 -11.49
CA GLU A 168 -11.12 24.31 -12.12
C GLU A 168 -10.27 23.13 -11.63
N ASP A 169 -10.21 22.90 -10.32
CA ASP A 169 -9.44 21.78 -9.77
C ASP A 169 -10.01 20.44 -10.21
N ALA A 170 -11.35 20.30 -10.20
CA ALA A 170 -12.01 19.07 -10.64
C ALA A 170 -11.74 18.77 -12.12
N GLU A 171 -11.83 19.77 -13.00
CA GLU A 171 -11.56 19.62 -14.45
C GLU A 171 -10.07 19.33 -14.73
N LEU A 172 -9.15 19.88 -13.92
CA LEU A 172 -7.71 19.61 -14.05
C LEU A 172 -7.24 18.34 -13.34
N TYR A 173 -8.09 17.71 -12.52
CA TYR A 173 -7.72 16.59 -11.68
C TYR A 173 -7.08 15.46 -12.48
N LYS A 174 -7.71 15.02 -13.58
CA LYS A 174 -7.20 13.91 -14.41
C LYS A 174 -5.76 14.16 -14.88
N GLN A 175 -5.51 15.34 -15.45
CA GLN A 175 -4.18 15.68 -15.96
C GLN A 175 -3.14 15.69 -14.83
N ARG A 176 -3.50 16.25 -13.67
CA ARG A 176 -2.58 16.35 -12.52
C ARG A 176 -2.32 14.98 -11.89
N SER A 177 -3.34 14.14 -11.72
CA SER A 177 -3.21 12.79 -11.18
C SER A 177 -2.42 11.89 -12.13
N ASP A 178 -2.70 11.94 -13.43
CA ASP A 178 -1.99 11.13 -14.42
C ASP A 178 -0.50 11.51 -14.43
N LYS A 179 -0.20 12.81 -14.37
CA LYS A 179 1.17 13.29 -14.23
C LYS A 179 1.83 12.80 -12.94
N PHE A 180 1.13 12.84 -11.80
CA PHE A 180 1.64 12.34 -10.53
C PHE A 180 2.01 10.85 -10.59
N PHE A 181 1.13 10.00 -11.14
CA PHE A 181 1.41 8.57 -11.27
C PHE A 181 2.54 8.29 -12.27
N VAL A 182 2.63 9.02 -13.37
CA VAL A 182 3.75 8.89 -14.32
C VAL A 182 5.08 9.30 -13.70
N ASP A 183 5.07 10.37 -12.88
CA ASP A 183 6.28 10.86 -12.20
C ASP A 183 6.75 9.88 -11.10
N LEU A 184 5.84 9.21 -10.38
CA LEU A 184 6.16 8.19 -9.38
C LEU A 184 6.39 6.78 -9.94
N ARG A 185 5.73 6.41 -11.05
CA ARG A 185 5.78 5.08 -11.70
C ARG A 185 5.27 3.91 -10.83
N TYR A 186 4.16 4.07 -10.11
CA TYR A 186 3.62 3.03 -9.21
C TYR A 186 2.08 2.93 -9.16
N ASP A 187 1.59 1.80 -8.62
CA ASP A 187 0.23 1.31 -8.84
C ASP A 187 -0.58 1.00 -7.56
N LEU A 188 -1.76 1.66 -7.46
CA LEU A 188 -3.07 1.28 -6.89
C LEU A 188 -3.80 2.56 -6.41
N GLN A 189 -4.86 2.96 -7.13
CA GLN A 189 -5.68 4.13 -6.85
C GLN A 189 -7.03 3.73 -6.24
N VAL A 190 -7.59 4.61 -5.41
CA VAL A 190 -8.97 4.53 -4.92
C VAL A 190 -9.79 5.68 -5.50
N ALA A 191 -10.96 5.37 -6.07
CA ALA A 191 -11.96 6.36 -6.46
C ALA A 191 -12.82 6.77 -5.26
N LEU A 192 -13.12 8.06 -5.14
CA LEU A 192 -13.63 8.66 -3.89
C LEU A 192 -15.00 8.13 -3.45
N ALA A 193 -15.18 7.84 -2.15
CA ALA A 193 -16.51 7.61 -1.59
C ALA A 193 -17.38 8.88 -1.52
N SER A 194 -16.74 10.03 -1.31
CA SER A 194 -17.33 11.32 -0.96
C SER A 194 -16.51 12.48 -1.57
N GLY A 195 -16.94 13.73 -1.38
CA GLY A 195 -16.23 14.93 -1.84
C GLY A 195 -16.50 16.10 -0.90
N GLN A 196 -15.55 17.04 -0.77
CA GLN A 196 -15.72 18.26 0.02
C GLN A 196 -16.60 19.32 -0.68
N GLY A 197 -16.77 19.21 -2.00
CA GLY A 197 -17.54 20.15 -2.80
C GLY A 197 -18.38 19.49 -3.88
N PRO A 198 -19.06 20.29 -4.71
CA PRO A 198 -20.12 19.83 -5.60
C PRO A 198 -19.61 19.09 -6.84
N TYR A 199 -18.30 19.09 -7.11
CA TYR A 199 -17.73 18.55 -8.35
C TYR A 199 -17.21 17.10 -8.23
N ILE A 200 -17.76 16.35 -7.27
CA ILE A 200 -17.39 14.94 -7.01
C ILE A 200 -17.46 14.06 -8.26
N ASP A 201 -18.49 14.20 -9.08
CA ASP A 201 -18.67 13.34 -10.25
C ASP A 201 -17.59 13.57 -11.33
N ILE A 202 -17.04 14.79 -11.44
CA ILE A 202 -15.94 15.09 -12.36
C ILE A 202 -14.66 14.39 -11.89
N VAL A 203 -14.31 14.54 -10.60
CA VAL A 203 -13.13 13.89 -10.02
C VAL A 203 -13.24 12.37 -10.06
N ARG A 204 -14.41 11.81 -9.72
CA ARG A 204 -14.65 10.37 -9.78
C ARG A 204 -14.56 9.84 -11.20
N LYS A 205 -15.14 10.54 -12.19
CA LYS A 205 -15.02 10.17 -13.60
C LYS A 205 -13.55 10.07 -13.99
N ALA A 206 -12.72 11.05 -13.62
CA ALA A 206 -11.29 11.03 -13.88
C ALA A 206 -10.54 9.84 -13.23
N GLN A 207 -10.93 9.43 -12.03
CA GLN A 207 -10.33 8.28 -11.33
C GLN A 207 -10.74 6.92 -11.91
N LEU A 208 -11.99 6.82 -12.39
CA LEU A 208 -12.51 5.58 -12.99
C LEU A 208 -12.09 5.41 -14.45
N GLU A 209 -11.97 6.52 -15.20
CA GLU A 209 -11.47 6.56 -16.58
C GLU A 209 -9.93 6.72 -16.59
N ASN A 210 -9.26 5.80 -15.92
CA ASN A 210 -7.80 5.75 -15.88
C ASN A 210 -7.27 4.65 -16.82
N ASP A 211 -6.51 5.07 -17.83
CA ASP A 211 -5.92 4.20 -18.86
C ASP A 211 -4.42 3.94 -18.61
N LEU A 212 -3.88 4.38 -17.47
CA LEU A 212 -2.46 4.21 -17.16
C LEU A 212 -2.14 2.73 -16.93
N LEU A 213 -1.07 2.28 -17.61
CA LEU A 213 -0.57 0.92 -17.46
C LEU A 213 -0.21 0.66 -16.00
N ASN A 214 -0.77 -0.42 -15.47
CA ASN A 214 -0.64 -0.94 -14.11
C ASN A 214 -1.42 -0.20 -13.01
N VAL A 215 -2.01 0.97 -13.26
CA VAL A 215 -2.88 1.59 -12.25
C VAL A 215 -4.23 0.89 -12.22
N ARG A 216 -4.63 0.44 -11.02
CA ARG A 216 -5.96 -0.14 -10.78
C ARG A 216 -6.76 0.76 -9.87
N THR A 217 -8.06 0.85 -10.10
CA THR A 217 -8.96 1.68 -9.30
C THR A 217 -9.93 0.82 -8.48
N VAL A 218 -9.93 1.01 -7.17
CA VAL A 218 -10.97 0.50 -6.27
C VAL A 218 -12.02 1.58 -6.05
N ASP A 219 -13.31 1.28 -6.23
CA ASP A 219 -14.39 2.26 -6.03
C ASP A 219 -14.92 2.23 -4.59
N ALA A 220 -14.73 3.33 -3.85
CA ALA A 220 -15.21 3.48 -2.47
C ALA A 220 -16.67 4.00 -2.39
N ARG A 221 -17.35 4.26 -3.51
CA ARG A 221 -18.74 4.78 -3.51
C ARG A 221 -19.68 3.85 -2.73
N GLY A 222 -20.50 4.47 -1.87
CA GLY A 222 -21.49 3.75 -1.06
C GLY A 222 -20.93 3.14 0.23
N LEU A 223 -19.63 3.29 0.51
CA LEU A 223 -19.10 2.97 1.82
C LEU A 223 -19.63 3.97 2.88
N PRO A 224 -19.95 3.51 4.11
CA PRO A 224 -20.49 4.38 5.16
C PRO A 224 -19.53 5.50 5.57
N LEU A 225 -20.07 6.71 5.67
CA LEU A 225 -19.37 7.92 6.10
C LEU A 225 -19.64 8.22 7.58
N GLU A 226 -18.68 8.87 8.22
CA GLU A 226 -18.82 9.51 9.52
C GLU A 226 -19.90 10.62 9.45
N PRO A 227 -20.38 11.13 10.60
CA PRO A 227 -21.43 12.16 10.63
C PRO A 227 -21.08 13.46 9.89
N ASP A 228 -19.80 13.71 9.59
CA ASP A 228 -19.35 14.84 8.79
C ASP A 228 -19.63 14.69 7.28
N MET A 229 -20.15 13.54 6.84
CA MET A 229 -20.48 13.21 5.46
C MET A 229 -19.27 13.29 4.51
N LEU A 230 -18.05 13.22 5.05
CA LEU A 230 -16.80 13.34 4.30
C LEU A 230 -15.89 12.14 4.53
N HIS A 231 -15.68 11.74 5.78
CA HIS A 231 -14.71 10.71 6.10
C HIS A 231 -15.34 9.32 6.19
N LEU A 232 -14.60 8.28 5.81
CA LEU A 232 -15.06 6.89 5.97
C LEU A 232 -15.07 6.50 7.46
N THR A 233 -16.12 5.78 7.86
CA THR A 233 -16.19 5.15 9.19
C THR A 233 -15.14 4.06 9.39
N THR A 234 -14.87 3.66 10.64
CA THR A 234 -13.97 2.52 10.94
C THR A 234 -14.36 1.24 10.17
N PRO A 235 -15.62 0.77 10.16
CA PRO A 235 -16.01 -0.40 9.37
C PRO A 235 -15.84 -0.21 7.85
N ALA A 236 -16.06 1.01 7.34
CA ALA A 236 -15.83 1.34 5.94
C ALA A 236 -14.34 1.26 5.58
N GLN A 237 -13.46 1.72 6.46
CA GLN A 237 -12.00 1.61 6.28
C GLN A 237 -11.52 0.16 6.27
N VAL A 238 -12.11 -0.71 7.10
CA VAL A 238 -11.86 -2.15 7.06
C VAL A 238 -12.22 -2.73 5.70
N ARG A 239 -13.46 -2.46 5.24
CA ARG A 239 -13.93 -2.95 3.94
C ARG A 239 -13.08 -2.42 2.78
N LEU A 240 -12.70 -1.15 2.82
CA LEU A 240 -11.82 -0.56 1.80
C LEU A 240 -10.45 -1.25 1.79
N GLY A 241 -9.84 -1.48 2.95
CA GLY A 241 -8.57 -2.20 3.05
C GLY A 241 -8.64 -3.60 2.44
N GLU A 242 -9.72 -4.33 2.70
CA GLU A 242 -9.96 -5.65 2.10
C GLU A 242 -10.11 -5.58 0.57
N MET A 243 -10.88 -4.60 0.06
CA MET A 243 -11.03 -4.36 -1.39
C MET A 243 -9.69 -4.02 -2.06
N MET A 244 -8.86 -3.21 -1.41
CA MET A 244 -7.51 -2.89 -1.88
C MET A 244 -6.60 -4.11 -1.89
N ALA A 245 -6.70 -4.97 -0.86
CA ALA A 245 -5.93 -6.22 -0.80
C ALA A 245 -6.34 -7.19 -1.92
N ASP A 246 -7.64 -7.29 -2.21
CA ASP A 246 -8.15 -8.07 -3.34
C ASP A 246 -7.63 -7.55 -4.68
N ALA A 247 -7.74 -6.25 -4.93
CA ALA A 247 -7.24 -5.64 -6.16
C ALA A 247 -5.72 -5.83 -6.33
N PHE A 248 -4.95 -5.68 -5.25
CA PHE A 248 -3.52 -5.91 -5.25
C PHE A 248 -3.18 -7.38 -5.58
N LEU A 249 -3.77 -8.34 -4.88
CA LEU A 249 -3.46 -9.76 -5.09
C LEU A 249 -3.88 -10.26 -6.48
N GLN A 250 -5.00 -9.75 -7.02
CA GLN A 250 -5.44 -10.06 -8.39
C GLN A 250 -4.52 -9.45 -9.46
N SER A 251 -3.74 -8.43 -9.11
CA SER A 251 -2.77 -7.81 -10.02
C SER A 251 -1.44 -8.55 -10.09
N MET A 252 -1.13 -9.36 -9.07
CA MET A 252 0.09 -10.14 -9.03
C MET A 252 0.07 -11.22 -10.13
N PRO A 253 1.16 -11.40 -10.90
CA PRO A 253 1.24 -12.50 -11.85
C PRO A 253 1.05 -13.83 -11.13
N SER A 254 0.10 -14.64 -11.58
CA SER A 254 -0.07 -16.00 -11.09
C SER A 254 1.27 -16.72 -11.24
N THR A 255 1.91 -17.12 -10.14
CA THR A 255 2.95 -18.15 -10.21
C THR A 255 2.29 -19.36 -10.85
N ILE A 256 2.65 -19.65 -12.11
CA ILE A 256 2.33 -20.93 -12.72
C ILE A 256 2.93 -21.96 -11.77
N LYS A 257 2.06 -22.67 -11.05
CA LYS A 257 2.46 -23.88 -10.34
C LYS A 257 2.88 -24.85 -11.44
N THR A 258 4.17 -24.87 -11.77
CA THR A 258 4.74 -26.02 -12.47
C THR A 258 4.45 -27.21 -11.57
N GLY A 259 3.49 -28.04 -11.98
CA GLY A 259 3.18 -29.28 -11.28
C GLY A 259 4.46 -30.12 -11.12
N PRO A 260 4.49 -31.08 -10.20
CA PRO A 260 5.63 -31.96 -10.06
C PRO A 260 5.93 -32.57 -11.43
N SER A 261 7.16 -32.40 -11.91
CA SER A 261 7.60 -33.07 -13.12
C SER A 261 7.56 -34.57 -12.83
N TYR A 262 6.51 -35.23 -13.29
CA TYR A 262 6.58 -36.67 -13.51
C TYR A 262 7.51 -36.90 -14.70
N SER A 263 8.77 -37.24 -14.40
CA SER A 263 9.71 -37.71 -15.41
C SER A 263 9.35 -39.16 -15.75
N ASP A 264 8.41 -39.34 -16.67
CA ASP A 264 8.14 -40.66 -17.26
C ASP A 264 7.84 -40.51 -18.75
N ALA A 265 8.89 -40.45 -19.58
CA ALA A 265 8.84 -40.82 -21.00
C ALA A 265 10.28 -41.03 -21.56
N PRO A 266 10.47 -41.89 -22.58
CA PRO A 266 11.49 -42.93 -22.56
C PRO A 266 12.79 -42.60 -23.32
N THR A 267 13.84 -43.35 -22.97
CA THR A 267 15.08 -43.47 -23.75
C THR A 267 14.81 -43.93 -25.19
N LYS A 268 15.35 -43.14 -26.13
CA LYS A 268 15.58 -43.40 -27.57
C LYS A 268 14.34 -43.49 -28.47
N PHE A 269 14.20 -42.49 -29.36
CA PHE A 269 14.01 -42.76 -30.78
C PHE A 269 14.81 -41.77 -31.63
N SER A 270 15.51 -42.35 -32.58
CA SER A 270 16.25 -41.75 -33.69
C SER A 270 15.31 -41.05 -34.67
N ASN A 271 15.61 -39.82 -35.03
CA ASN A 271 15.84 -39.38 -36.43
C ASN A 271 16.01 -37.85 -36.44
N PHE A 272 17.15 -37.44 -36.99
CA PHE A 272 17.47 -36.06 -37.33
C PHE A 272 16.61 -35.66 -38.54
N GLU A 273 15.69 -34.72 -38.35
CA GLU A 273 15.18 -33.91 -39.45
C GLU A 273 15.50 -32.44 -39.15
N ASN A 274 16.21 -31.82 -40.11
CA ASN A 274 16.61 -30.42 -40.06
C ASN A 274 15.36 -29.53 -40.15
N TRP A 275 15.06 -28.77 -39.10
CA TRP A 275 14.06 -27.72 -39.19
C TRP A 275 14.72 -26.39 -39.59
N ASN A 276 14.37 -25.93 -40.79
CA ASN A 276 14.70 -24.62 -41.35
C ASN A 276 14.19 -23.48 -40.45
N TRP A 277 15.07 -22.53 -40.12
CA TRP A 277 14.70 -21.25 -39.51
C TRP A 277 13.99 -20.35 -40.53
N SER A 278 12.68 -20.44 -40.62
CA SER A 278 11.85 -19.40 -41.26
C SER A 278 10.37 -19.55 -40.89
N SER A 279 10.04 -19.17 -39.65
CA SER A 279 8.74 -18.60 -39.22
C SER A 279 8.56 -18.77 -37.71
N THR A 280 9.00 -17.76 -36.94
CA THR A 280 8.61 -17.62 -35.53
C THR A 280 7.61 -16.46 -35.42
N PRO A 281 6.44 -16.63 -34.78
CA PRO A 281 5.63 -15.51 -34.34
C PRO A 281 6.39 -14.78 -33.22
N ALA A 282 6.42 -13.45 -33.28
CA ALA A 282 7.13 -12.53 -32.40
C ALA A 282 6.64 -12.49 -30.93
N GLY A 283 6.10 -13.59 -30.39
CA GLY A 283 5.38 -13.60 -29.10
C GLY A 283 6.19 -14.06 -27.89
N ILE A 284 7.28 -14.82 -28.06
CA ILE A 284 7.94 -15.49 -26.91
C ILE A 284 9.20 -14.74 -26.44
N CYS A 285 9.86 -13.97 -27.31
CA CYS A 285 11.00 -13.13 -26.91
C CYS A 285 10.60 -11.84 -26.16
N SER A 286 9.36 -11.38 -26.30
CA SER A 286 8.90 -10.14 -25.64
C SER A 286 8.67 -10.31 -24.13
N PHE A 287 8.26 -11.50 -23.69
CA PHE A 287 7.91 -11.76 -22.28
C PHE A 287 9.15 -11.82 -21.37
N TYR A 288 10.24 -12.43 -21.84
CA TYR A 288 11.51 -12.44 -21.08
C TYR A 288 12.19 -11.06 -21.09
N PHE A 289 12.02 -10.28 -22.16
CA PHE A 289 12.57 -8.92 -22.23
C PHE A 289 11.83 -7.94 -21.29
N GLN A 290 10.52 -8.12 -21.08
CA GLN A 290 9.74 -7.31 -20.12
C GLN A 290 10.04 -7.63 -18.66
N ILE A 291 10.32 -8.89 -18.31
CA ILE A 291 10.73 -9.28 -16.94
C ILE A 291 12.12 -8.70 -16.62
N LEU A 292 13.04 -8.71 -17.59
CA LEU A 292 14.37 -8.12 -17.43
C LEU A 292 14.31 -6.58 -17.34
N LEU A 293 13.45 -5.91 -18.13
CA LEU A 293 13.24 -4.46 -18.00
C LEU A 293 12.61 -4.07 -16.66
N GLY A 294 11.70 -4.89 -16.12
CA GLY A 294 11.11 -4.67 -14.79
C GLY A 294 12.12 -4.82 -13.64
N LEU A 295 13.15 -5.66 -13.80
CA LEU A 295 14.26 -5.79 -12.84
C LEU A 295 15.34 -4.72 -13.04
N GLN A 296 15.56 -4.28 -14.28
CA GLN A 296 16.58 -3.26 -14.63
C GLN A 296 16.10 -1.82 -14.39
N GLN A 297 14.78 -1.58 -14.25
CA GLN A 297 14.21 -0.28 -13.89
C GLN A 297 14.47 0.15 -12.44
N TRP A 298 14.94 -0.74 -11.56
CA TRP A 298 15.25 -0.41 -10.16
C TRP A 298 16.64 0.21 -9.96
N ALA A 299 17.52 0.16 -10.96
CA ALA A 299 18.86 0.75 -10.87
C ALA A 299 18.90 2.26 -11.21
N LEU A 300 17.85 2.82 -11.81
CA LEU A 300 17.85 4.18 -12.37
C LEU A 300 17.28 5.27 -11.46
N LEU A 301 17.08 4.96 -10.17
CA LEU A 301 16.82 5.96 -9.12
C LEU A 301 17.99 6.11 -8.14
N LEU A 302 19.13 5.48 -8.46
CA LEU A 302 20.41 5.65 -7.74
C LEU A 302 21.37 6.64 -8.44
N PHE A 303 20.90 7.38 -9.45
CA PHE A 303 21.63 8.48 -10.09
C PHE A 303 20.69 9.63 -10.47
#